data_AF-A0A7C7U536-F1
#
_entry.id   AF-A0A7C7U536-F1
#
_cell.length_a   1.000
_cell.length_b   1.000
_cell.length_c   1.000
_cell.angle_alpha   90.00
_cell.angle_beta   90.00
_cell.angle_gamma   90.00
#
_symmetry.space_group_name_H-M   'P 1'
#
loop_
_entity.id
_entity.type
_entity.pdbx_description
1 polymer ?
#
loop_
_entity_poly.entity_id
_entity_poly.type
_entity_poly.pdbx_seq_one_letter_code
_entity_poly.pdbx_strand_id
1 'polypeptide(L)'
;MQQESLEYFESPDLAWGAHPDPAELAALEDIQREGWFDMDEPVITSLLELVEAVSSVSDTEAEVVATVAHMLESGSVALLTGESLISLPLH
;
A
#
# COMPACT_ATOMS: atom_id res chain seq x y z
N MET A 1 -10.19 -14.95 48.88
CA MET A 1 -9.59 -13.70 48.37
C MET A 1 -8.60 -14.09 47.30
N GLN A 2 -8.79 -13.52 46.12
CA GLN A 2 -8.45 -14.06 44.80
C GLN A 2 -6.93 -14.10 44.55
N GLN A 3 -6.42 -15.21 44.02
CA GLN A 3 -5.16 -15.20 43.28
C GLN A 3 -5.50 -15.53 41.83
N GLU A 4 -5.36 -14.48 41.03
CA GLU A 4 -5.74 -14.37 39.64
C GLU A 4 -5.06 -15.43 38.79
N SER A 5 -5.88 -16.15 38.02
CA SER A 5 -5.45 -16.95 36.88
C SER A 5 -4.76 -16.02 35.89
N LEU A 6 -3.44 -15.95 35.95
CA LEU A 6 -2.65 -15.35 34.89
C LEU A 6 -2.66 -16.37 33.76
N GLU A 7 -3.72 -16.30 32.94
CA GLU A 7 -3.77 -16.97 31.65
C GLU A 7 -2.50 -16.55 30.91
N TYR A 8 -1.56 -17.49 30.86
CA TYR A 8 -0.39 -17.42 30.01
C TYR A 8 -0.97 -17.37 28.60
N PHE A 9 -1.17 -16.16 28.07
CA PHE A 9 -1.27 -15.95 26.64
C PHE A 9 0.02 -16.52 26.09
N GLU A 10 -0.05 -17.77 25.64
CA GLU A 10 0.93 -18.42 24.81
C GLU A 10 0.99 -17.52 23.58
N SER A 11 1.93 -16.57 23.59
CA SER A 11 2.29 -15.83 22.39
C SER A 11 2.74 -16.92 21.42
N PRO A 12 1.97 -17.26 20.37
CA PRO A 12 2.54 -18.13 19.37
C PRO A 12 3.75 -17.36 18.88
N ASP A 13 4.91 -18.00 19.01
CA ASP A 13 6.15 -17.58 18.40
C ASP A 13 5.84 -17.59 16.89
N LEU A 14 5.22 -16.51 16.42
CA LEU A 14 4.87 -16.29 15.03
C LEU A 14 6.22 -16.22 14.35
N ALA A 15 6.64 -17.37 13.83
CA ALA A 15 7.81 -17.50 13.03
C ALA A 15 7.54 -16.77 11.71
N TRP A 16 7.60 -15.44 11.74
CA TRP A 16 7.58 -14.54 10.58
C TRP A 16 8.73 -14.85 9.60
N GLY A 17 9.58 -15.84 9.89
CA GLY A 17 10.64 -16.38 9.03
C GLY A 17 10.56 -17.89 8.77
N ALA A 18 9.46 -18.58 9.10
CA ALA A 18 9.25 -19.95 8.62
C ALA A 18 8.93 -19.92 7.11
N HIS A 19 9.53 -20.82 6.34
CA HIS A 19 9.10 -21.04 4.96
C HIS A 19 7.70 -21.65 4.99
N PRO A 20 6.73 -21.10 4.22
CA PRO A 20 5.36 -21.59 4.21
C PRO A 20 5.31 -23.08 3.84
N ASP A 21 4.36 -23.79 4.44
CA ASP A 21 4.14 -25.18 4.08
C ASP A 21 3.51 -25.30 2.67
N PRO A 22 3.51 -26.49 2.04
CA PRO A 22 2.98 -26.66 0.69
C PRO A 22 1.51 -26.31 0.52
N ALA A 23 0.69 -26.43 1.57
CA ALA A 23 -0.73 -26.07 1.52
C ALA A 23 -0.90 -24.55 1.64
N GLU A 24 -0.09 -23.89 2.49
CA GLU A 24 -0.03 -22.43 2.58
C GLU A 24 0.44 -21.80 1.26
N LEU A 25 1.46 -22.36 0.62
CA LEU A 25 1.91 -21.92 -0.71
C LEU A 25 0.80 -22.03 -1.76
N ALA A 26 0.09 -23.16 -1.81
CA ALA A 26 -1.02 -23.34 -2.74
C ALA A 26 -2.15 -22.31 -2.51
N ALA A 27 -2.43 -21.97 -1.26
CA ALA A 27 -3.41 -20.95 -0.92
C ALA A 27 -2.96 -19.55 -1.37
N LEU A 28 -1.68 -19.21 -1.20
CA LEU A 28 -1.12 -17.94 -1.69
C LEU A 28 -1.14 -17.85 -3.22
N GLU A 29 -0.84 -18.94 -3.92
CA GLU A 29 -0.92 -19.02 -5.38
C GLU A 29 -2.36 -18.84 -5.90
N ASP A 30 -3.35 -19.37 -5.18
CA ASP A 30 -4.77 -19.15 -5.49
C ASP A 30 -5.17 -17.68 -5.30
N ILE A 31 -4.79 -17.06 -4.18
CA ILE A 31 -5.04 -15.63 -3.91
C ILE A 31 -4.37 -14.74 -4.97
N GLN A 32 -3.15 -15.08 -5.37
CA GLN A 32 -2.43 -14.36 -6.42
C GLN A 32 -3.11 -14.50 -7.79
N ARG A 33 -3.62 -15.69 -8.11
CA ARG A 33 -4.36 -15.93 -9.37
C ARG A 33 -5.68 -15.16 -9.42
N GLU A 34 -6.31 -14.94 -8.27
CA GLU A 34 -7.53 -14.14 -8.15
C GLU A 34 -7.29 -12.62 -8.21
N GLY A 35 -6.03 -12.17 -8.32
CA GLY A 35 -5.71 -10.75 -8.47
C GLY A 35 -5.93 -9.94 -7.18
N TRP A 36 -6.05 -10.59 -6.02
CA TRP A 36 -6.22 -9.86 -4.74
C TRP A 36 -5.00 -9.00 -4.36
N PHE A 37 -3.86 -9.23 -5.01
CA PHE A 37 -2.63 -8.45 -4.84
C PHE A 37 -2.38 -7.45 -5.97
N ASP A 38 -3.33 -7.27 -6.91
CA ASP A 38 -3.20 -6.23 -7.92
C ASP A 38 -3.29 -4.88 -7.23
N MET A 39 -2.13 -4.32 -6.87
CA MET A 39 -2.02 -2.92 -6.51
C MET A 39 -2.36 -2.13 -7.77
N ASP A 40 -3.42 -1.32 -7.72
CA ASP A 40 -3.77 -0.42 -8.80
C ASP A 40 -2.52 0.37 -9.25
N GLU A 41 -2.28 0.42 -10.56
CA GLU A 41 -1.17 1.21 -11.08
C GLU A 41 -1.34 2.68 -10.67
N PRO A 42 -0.27 3.35 -10.21
CA PRO A 42 -0.34 4.73 -9.78
C PRO A 42 -0.82 5.62 -10.93
N VAL A 43 -1.77 6.51 -10.64
CA VAL A 43 -2.16 7.54 -11.61
C VAL A 43 -0.99 8.51 -11.80
N ILE A 44 -0.54 8.66 -13.04
CA ILE A 44 0.57 9.55 -13.38
C ILE A 44 0.01 10.94 -13.75
N THR A 45 0.40 11.97 -13.01
CA THR A 45 -0.09 13.35 -13.24
C THR A 45 0.95 14.40 -12.83
N SER A 46 0.76 15.66 -13.22
CA SER A 46 1.57 16.76 -12.70
C SER A 46 1.11 17.18 -11.29
N LEU A 47 2.02 17.77 -10.50
CA LEU A 47 1.66 18.26 -9.17
C LEU A 47 0.57 19.35 -9.22
N LEU A 48 0.60 20.20 -10.26
CA LEU A 48 -0.38 21.26 -10.41
C LEU A 48 -1.78 20.70 -10.67
N GLU A 49 -1.90 19.75 -11.61
CA GLU A 49 -3.17 19.10 -11.93
C GLU A 49 -3.73 18.32 -10.74
N LEU A 50 -2.85 17.65 -9.97
CA LEU A 50 -3.25 16.94 -8.75
C LEU A 50 -3.85 17.89 -7.71
N VAL A 51 -3.16 19.01 -7.43
CA VAL A 51 -3.62 19.99 -6.45
C VAL A 51 -4.92 20.64 -6.91
N GLU A 52 -5.07 20.97 -8.20
CA GLU A 52 -6.30 21.54 -8.75
C GLU A 52 -7.49 20.57 -8.63
N ALA A 53 -7.28 19.30 -8.98
CA ALA A 53 -8.31 18.27 -8.88
C ALA A 53 -8.77 18.05 -7.43
N VAL A 54 -7.83 17.96 -6.48
CA VAL A 54 -8.14 17.79 -5.06
C VAL A 54 -8.78 19.05 -4.48
N SER A 55 -8.32 20.24 -4.89
CA SER A 55 -8.90 21.52 -4.47
C SER A 55 -10.36 21.67 -4.91
N SER A 56 -10.73 21.13 -6.08
CA SER A 56 -12.12 21.15 -6.55
C SER A 56 -13.10 20.36 -5.68
N VAL A 57 -12.61 19.45 -4.83
CA VAL A 57 -13.41 18.57 -3.99
C VAL A 57 -13.14 18.74 -2.49
N SER A 58 -12.30 19.72 -2.12
CA SER A 58 -11.92 19.99 -0.74
C SER A 58 -12.47 21.35 -0.29
N ASP A 59 -12.82 21.47 0.99
CA ASP A 59 -13.35 22.72 1.55
C ASP A 59 -12.23 23.64 2.08
N THR A 60 -11.08 23.07 2.43
CA THR A 60 -9.95 23.81 3.04
C THR A 60 -8.60 23.48 2.42
N GLU A 61 -7.66 24.42 2.47
CA GLU A 61 -6.28 24.21 2.01
C GLU A 61 -5.56 23.09 2.80
N ALA A 62 -5.90 22.92 4.08
CA ALA A 62 -5.32 21.87 4.92
C ALA A 62 -5.74 20.46 4.45
N GLU A 63 -7.00 20.29 4.05
CA GLU A 63 -7.51 19.03 3.49
C GLU A 63 -6.85 18.73 2.13
N VAL A 64 -6.63 19.75 1.30
CA VAL A 64 -5.92 19.58 0.02
C VAL A 64 -4.52 19.04 0.27
N VAL A 65 -3.74 19.67 1.16
CA VAL A 65 -2.38 19.24 1.47
C VAL A 65 -2.35 17.84 2.07
N ALA A 66 -3.25 17.54 3.01
CA ALA A 66 -3.33 16.22 3.64
C ALA A 66 -3.66 15.12 2.61
N THR A 67 -4.64 15.37 1.75
CA THR A 67 -5.06 14.42 0.72
C THR A 67 -3.96 14.19 -0.31
N VAL A 68 -3.35 15.26 -0.82
CA VAL A 68 -2.25 15.17 -1.80
C VAL A 68 -1.06 14.40 -1.20
N ALA A 69 -0.68 14.70 0.05
CA ALA A 69 0.40 13.98 0.73
C ALA A 69 0.08 12.49 0.87
N HIS A 70 -1.16 12.17 1.28
CA HIS A 70 -1.60 10.78 1.41
C HIS A 70 -1.57 10.03 0.08
N MET A 71 -2.06 10.64 -1.01
CA MET A 71 -2.08 9.99 -2.34
C MET A 71 -0.67 9.71 -2.88
N LEU A 72 0.32 10.53 -2.53
CA LEU A 72 1.72 10.31 -2.88
C LEU A 72 2.39 9.27 -1.99
N GLU A 73 2.10 9.28 -0.69
CA GLU A 73 2.63 8.32 0.28
C GLU A 73 2.07 6.90 0.05
N SER A 74 0.78 6.79 -0.26
CA SER A 74 0.13 5.51 -0.55
C SER A 74 0.56 4.91 -1.89
N GLY A 75 1.20 5.70 -2.75
CA GLY A 75 1.52 5.30 -4.12
C GLY A 75 0.28 5.22 -5.02
N SER A 76 -0.86 5.79 -4.63
CA SER A 76 -2.04 5.88 -5.50
C SER A 76 -1.84 6.87 -6.65
N VAL A 77 -0.94 7.85 -6.48
CA VAL A 77 -0.52 8.81 -7.49
C VAL A 77 1.00 8.88 -7.55
N ALA A 78 1.54 9.00 -8.75
CA ALA A 78 2.94 9.36 -8.96
C ALA A 78 3.08 10.62 -9.81
N LEU A 79 4.04 11.47 -9.47
CA LEU A 79 4.27 12.73 -10.17
C LEU A 79 5.08 12.48 -11.45
N LEU A 80 4.67 13.13 -12.53
CA LEU A 80 5.46 13.27 -13.75
C LEU A 80 6.78 13.98 -13.43
N THR A 81 7.84 13.22 -13.21
CA THR A 81 9.21 13.72 -13.23
C THR A 81 9.69 13.71 -14.68
N GLY A 82 10.33 14.79 -15.13
CA GLY A 82 10.88 14.90 -16.48
C GLY A 82 11.97 13.86 -16.83
N GLU A 83 12.29 12.95 -15.89
CA GLU A 83 13.30 11.90 -16.02
C GLU A 83 12.70 10.50 -16.24
N SER A 84 11.37 10.33 -16.19
CA SER A 84 10.71 9.02 -16.45
C SER A 84 10.56 8.72 -17.96
N LEU A 85 11.66 8.87 -18.71
CA LEU A 85 11.78 8.45 -20.13
C LEU A 85 12.88 7.40 -20.35
N ILE A 86 13.51 6.86 -19.30
CA ILE A 86 14.68 5.98 -19.44
C ILE A 86 14.40 4.50 -19.10
N SER A 87 13.15 4.06 -19.20
CA SER A 87 12.85 2.62 -19.36
C SER A 87 12.69 2.28 -20.83
N LEU A 88 13.73 2.57 -21.64
CA LEU A 88 13.90 1.92 -22.94
C LEU A 88 14.69 0.63 -22.71
N PRO A 89 14.23 -0.53 -23.20
CA PRO A 89 15.05 -1.73 -23.18
C PRO A 89 16.25 -1.49 -24.10
N LEU A 90 17.45 -1.42 -23.54
CA LEU A 90 18.66 -1.62 -24.32
C LEU A 90 18.79 -3.12 -24.58
N HIS A 91 18.91 -3.39 -25.87
CA HIS A 91 18.84 -4.66 -26.59
C HIS A 91 19.74 -5.79 -26.06
#